data_AF-A0A8B7JY05-F1
#
_entry.id   AF-A0A8B7JY05-F1
#
_cell.length_a   1.000
_cell.length_b   1.000
_cell.length_c   1.000
_cell.angle_alpha   90.00
_cell.angle_beta   90.00
_cell.angle_gamma   90.00
#
_symmetry.space_group_name_H-M   'P 1'
#
loop_
_entity.id
_entity.type
_entity.pdbx_description
1 polymer ?
#
loop_
_entity_poly.entity_id
_entity_poly.type
_entity_poly.pdbx_seq_one_letter_code
_entity_poly.pdbx_strand_id
1 'polypeptide(L)'
;MSLLSQLEKINSDSLAGEADNVRYVTSKILHLVQSQAVNAVSLGKNGVVELMFKIIGPFSKKNTSLMKVALDTLAALLKSKTNARRAVDRGYVHVLLTIYVDWHRHDSRHRYMLIRKGILQCIKSVTNIKLGRKAFIDANGMKILYNTSQECLAVRTLDPLVNTSSLIMRKCFPKNRLPLPTIKSAFHFQLPVIPANGPVAQLYSLPPE
;
A
#
# COMPACT_ATOMS: atom_id res chain seq x y z
N MET A 1 -22.85 -4.08 22.40
CA MET A 1 -22.98 -3.93 20.93
C MET A 1 -21.59 -4.04 20.31
N SER A 2 -21.39 -4.92 19.34
CA SER A 2 -20.11 -5.00 18.63
C SER A 2 -19.90 -3.72 17.80
N LEU A 3 -18.67 -3.19 17.74
CA LEU A 3 -18.33 -2.03 16.90
C LEU A 3 -18.75 -2.25 15.43
N LEU A 4 -18.65 -3.49 14.98
CA LEU A 4 -19.06 -3.95 13.65
C LEU A 4 -20.59 -3.86 13.47
N SER A 5 -21.37 -4.20 14.50
CA SER A 5 -22.84 -4.06 14.48
C SER A 5 -23.30 -2.60 14.47
N GLN A 6 -22.54 -1.69 15.08
CA GLN A 6 -22.83 -0.25 15.00
C GLN A 6 -22.49 0.31 13.62
N LEU A 7 -21.38 -0.15 13.01
CA LEU A 7 -20.94 0.30 11.68
C LEU A 7 -21.78 -0.28 10.53
N GLU A 8 -22.25 -1.52 10.64
CA GLU A 8 -23.15 -2.13 9.65
C GLU A 8 -24.55 -1.55 9.72
N LYS A 9 -25.08 -1.33 10.93
CA LYS A 9 -26.39 -0.67 11.11
C LYS A 9 -26.39 0.75 10.54
N ILE A 10 -25.27 1.47 10.66
CA ILE A 10 -25.08 2.80 10.06
C ILE A 10 -24.94 2.75 8.53
N ASN A 11 -24.50 1.63 7.93
CA ASN A 11 -24.50 1.47 6.48
C ASN A 11 -25.91 1.13 5.93
N SER A 12 -26.70 0.40 6.72
CA SER A 12 -28.06 -0.03 6.36
C SER A 12 -29.13 1.06 6.57
N ASP A 13 -29.04 1.86 7.65
CA ASP A 13 -30.03 2.90 8.00
C ASP A 13 -29.83 4.23 7.23
N SER A 14 -28.77 4.36 6.42
CA SER A 14 -28.24 5.64 5.91
C SER A 14 -28.62 5.99 4.46
N LEU A 15 -29.70 5.39 3.94
CA LEU A 15 -30.27 5.71 2.63
C LEU A 15 -31.11 7.02 2.61
N ALA A 16 -31.13 7.82 3.69
CA ALA A 16 -32.13 8.89 3.88
C ALA A 16 -31.63 10.35 3.97
N GLY A 17 -30.32 10.68 3.82
CA GLY A 17 -29.90 12.10 3.81
C GLY A 17 -28.40 12.36 3.51
N GLU A 18 -28.06 12.88 2.32
CA GLU A 18 -26.70 12.79 1.75
C GLU A 18 -25.59 13.64 2.42
N ALA A 19 -25.84 14.87 2.93
CA ALA A 19 -24.75 15.79 3.33
C ALA A 19 -24.32 15.68 4.80
N ASP A 20 -25.27 15.63 5.74
CA ASP A 20 -24.99 15.47 7.16
C ASP A 20 -24.46 14.07 7.48
N ASN A 21 -24.88 13.06 6.71
CA ASN A 21 -24.37 11.69 6.84
C ASN A 21 -22.88 11.60 6.46
N VAL A 22 -22.42 12.31 5.43
CA VAL A 22 -21.01 12.31 5.03
C VAL A 22 -20.14 12.95 6.11
N ARG A 23 -20.58 14.07 6.70
CA ARG A 23 -19.88 14.74 7.80
C ARG A 23 -19.83 13.87 9.05
N TYR A 24 -20.96 13.25 9.40
CA TYR A 24 -21.07 12.34 10.53
C TYR A 24 -20.16 11.11 10.39
N VAL A 25 -20.20 10.44 9.24
CA VAL A 25 -19.34 9.28 8.95
C VAL A 25 -17.87 9.67 8.96
N THR A 26 -17.51 10.80 8.35
CA THR A 26 -16.12 11.30 8.35
C THR A 26 -15.63 11.61 9.77
N SER A 27 -16.44 12.31 10.57
CA SER A 27 -16.14 12.61 11.97
C SER A 27 -15.95 11.33 12.81
N LYS A 28 -16.79 10.32 12.59
CA LYS A 28 -16.64 9.03 13.29
C LYS A 28 -15.43 8.22 12.85
N ILE A 29 -15.05 8.24 11.56
CA ILE A 29 -13.79 7.64 11.10
C ILE A 29 -12.61 8.30 11.82
N LEU A 30 -12.59 9.64 11.87
CA LEU A 30 -11.54 10.39 12.56
C LEU A 30 -11.50 10.07 14.06
N HIS A 31 -12.65 10.07 14.74
CA HIS A 31 -12.76 9.72 16.15
C HIS A 31 -12.33 8.27 16.43
N LEU A 32 -12.66 7.33 15.54
CA LEU A 32 -12.25 5.93 15.65
C LEU A 32 -10.73 5.79 15.51
N VAL A 33 -10.13 6.48 14.55
CA VAL A 33 -8.68 6.51 14.37
C VAL A 33 -8.00 7.16 15.57
N GLN A 34 -8.57 8.22 16.16
CA GLN A 34 -8.02 8.89 17.34
C GLN A 34 -8.11 8.03 18.61
N SER A 35 -9.25 7.39 18.85
CA SER A 35 -9.48 6.55 20.05
C SER A 35 -8.70 5.23 20.05
N GLN A 36 -8.26 4.76 18.88
CA GLN A 36 -7.55 3.48 18.71
C GLN A 36 -6.23 3.65 17.93
N ALA A 37 -5.69 4.89 17.90
CA ALA A 37 -4.55 5.29 17.07
C ALA A 37 -3.32 4.39 17.26
N VAL A 38 -3.19 3.78 18.43
CA VAL A 38 -2.04 3.00 18.85
C VAL A 38 -2.06 1.55 18.32
N ASN A 39 -3.22 1.01 17.90
CA ASN A 39 -3.31 -0.41 17.50
C ASN A 39 -4.10 -0.66 16.20
N ALA A 40 -3.45 -0.41 15.07
CA ALA A 40 -3.98 -0.70 13.74
C ALA A 40 -4.47 -2.16 13.56
N VAL A 41 -3.83 -3.14 14.24
CA VAL A 41 -4.24 -4.56 14.15
C VAL A 41 -5.60 -4.79 14.80
N SER A 42 -5.88 -4.14 15.93
CA SER A 42 -7.18 -4.21 16.61
C SER A 42 -8.30 -3.67 15.72
N LEU A 43 -8.09 -2.50 15.09
CA LEU A 43 -9.04 -1.93 14.13
C LEU A 43 -9.32 -2.88 12.96
N GLY A 44 -8.28 -3.57 12.46
CA GLY A 44 -8.46 -4.58 11.42
C GLY A 44 -9.21 -5.83 11.89
N LYS A 45 -9.09 -6.24 13.16
CA LYS A 45 -9.91 -7.33 13.73
C LYS A 45 -11.39 -6.92 13.85
N ASN A 46 -11.65 -5.63 14.11
CA ASN A 46 -12.98 -5.07 14.26
C ASN A 46 -13.67 -4.71 12.93
N GLY A 47 -13.15 -5.18 11.78
CA GLY A 47 -13.80 -5.01 10.47
C GLY A 47 -13.59 -3.64 9.82
N VAL A 48 -12.72 -2.78 10.38
CA VAL A 48 -12.54 -1.41 9.87
C VAL A 48 -11.88 -1.41 8.49
N VAL A 49 -11.00 -2.36 8.20
CA VAL A 49 -10.37 -2.51 6.88
C VAL A 49 -11.44 -2.79 5.83
N GLU A 50 -12.33 -3.74 6.09
CA GLU A 50 -13.44 -4.13 5.24
C GLU A 50 -14.43 -2.98 5.04
N LEU A 51 -14.73 -2.23 6.10
CA LEU A 51 -15.57 -1.03 6.00
C LEU A 51 -14.93 0.03 5.10
N MET A 52 -13.63 0.30 5.25
CA MET A 52 -12.95 1.26 4.37
C MET A 52 -13.04 0.80 2.91
N PHE A 53 -12.88 -0.49 2.62
CA PHE A 53 -13.07 -1.04 1.28
C PHE A 53 -14.51 -0.90 0.76
N LYS A 54 -15.53 -1.08 1.61
CA LYS A 54 -16.94 -0.80 1.25
C LYS A 54 -17.17 0.67 0.90
N ILE A 55 -16.55 1.59 1.63
CA ILE A 55 -16.67 3.04 1.39
C ILE A 55 -15.99 3.46 0.08
N ILE A 56 -14.77 2.95 -0.18
CA ILE A 56 -14.01 3.36 -1.37
C ILE A 56 -14.39 2.59 -2.65
N GLY A 57 -15.08 1.46 -2.50
CA GLY A 57 -15.42 0.53 -3.58
C GLY A 57 -16.24 1.16 -4.71
N PRO A 58 -17.42 1.72 -4.40
CA PRO A 58 -18.25 2.37 -5.41
C PRO A 58 -17.56 3.62 -5.96
N PHE A 59 -17.41 3.68 -7.28
CA PHE A 59 -16.98 4.92 -7.95
C PHE A 59 -18.04 6.01 -7.76
N SER A 60 -17.66 7.14 -7.16
CA SER A 60 -18.56 8.28 -6.99
C SER A 60 -17.80 9.60 -6.93
N LYS A 61 -18.30 10.59 -7.68
CA LYS A 61 -17.81 11.98 -7.66
C LYS A 61 -18.52 12.86 -6.63
N LYS A 62 -19.56 12.37 -5.95
CA LYS A 62 -20.35 13.15 -4.99
C LYS A 62 -19.61 13.39 -3.67
N ASN A 63 -19.00 12.34 -3.10
CA ASN A 63 -18.46 12.36 -1.73
C ASN A 63 -16.94 12.25 -1.68
N THR A 64 -16.26 13.11 -2.43
CA THR A 64 -14.80 13.04 -2.61
C THR A 64 -13.99 13.36 -1.36
N SER A 65 -14.52 14.12 -0.41
CA SER A 65 -13.90 14.37 0.89
C SER A 65 -13.83 13.10 1.74
N LEU A 66 -14.95 12.39 1.87
CA LEU A 66 -15.03 11.11 2.57
C LEU A 66 -14.12 10.07 1.93
N MET A 67 -14.11 10.00 0.58
CA MET A 67 -13.21 9.12 -0.16
C MET A 67 -11.75 9.35 0.21
N LYS A 68 -11.31 10.62 0.28
CA LYS A 68 -9.93 10.97 0.67
C LYS A 68 -9.61 10.52 2.10
N VAL A 69 -10.49 10.81 3.07
CA VAL A 69 -10.29 10.42 4.47
C VAL A 69 -10.28 8.89 4.63
N ALA A 70 -11.16 8.19 3.93
CA ALA A 70 -11.20 6.73 3.93
C ALA A 70 -9.93 6.12 3.33
N LEU A 71 -9.41 6.68 2.23
CA LEU A 71 -8.15 6.24 1.62
C LEU A 71 -6.95 6.50 2.51
N ASP A 72 -6.85 7.66 3.17
CA ASP A 72 -5.76 7.96 4.10
C ASP A 72 -5.79 7.03 5.32
N THR A 73 -6.99 6.79 5.86
CA THR A 73 -7.22 5.84 6.96
C THR A 73 -6.83 4.42 6.54
N LEU A 74 -7.30 3.97 5.36
CA LEU A 74 -6.98 2.66 4.84
C LEU A 74 -5.48 2.49 4.59
N ALA A 75 -4.81 3.48 4.00
CA ALA A 75 -3.38 3.46 3.75
C ALA A 75 -2.58 3.33 5.06
N ALA A 76 -3.02 3.99 6.15
CA ALA A 76 -2.44 3.86 7.47
C ALA A 76 -2.67 2.45 8.06
N LEU A 77 -3.89 1.92 7.99
CA LEU A 77 -4.21 0.57 8.47
C LEU A 77 -3.41 -0.51 7.76
N LEU A 78 -3.20 -0.37 6.45
CA LEU A 78 -2.47 -1.33 5.61
C LEU A 78 -0.94 -1.30 5.83
N LYS A 79 -0.39 -0.35 6.59
CA LYS A 79 1.04 -0.41 6.99
C LYS A 79 1.32 -1.61 7.90
N SER A 80 0.32 -2.06 8.66
CA SER A 80 0.43 -3.28 9.46
C SER A 80 0.45 -4.53 8.57
N LYS A 81 1.44 -5.40 8.75
CA LYS A 81 1.57 -6.67 8.01
C LYS A 81 0.31 -7.54 8.15
N THR A 82 -0.30 -7.59 9.33
CA THR A 82 -1.51 -8.38 9.60
C THR A 82 -2.71 -7.87 8.81
N ASN A 83 -2.90 -6.54 8.75
CA ASN A 83 -4.00 -5.95 7.99
C ASN A 83 -3.75 -6.04 6.49
N ALA A 84 -2.51 -5.84 6.04
CA ALA A 84 -2.13 -6.06 4.65
C ALA A 84 -2.41 -7.50 4.23
N ARG A 85 -2.06 -8.49 5.08
CA ARG A 85 -2.37 -9.90 4.83
C ARG A 85 -3.88 -10.14 4.73
N ARG A 86 -4.66 -9.62 5.68
CA ARG A 86 -6.13 -9.68 5.64
C ARG A 86 -6.70 -9.11 4.35
N ALA A 87 -6.17 -7.98 3.88
CA ALA A 87 -6.63 -7.37 2.64
C ALA A 87 -6.30 -8.23 1.41
N VAL A 88 -5.13 -8.89 1.40
CA VAL A 88 -4.76 -9.84 0.35
C VAL A 88 -5.68 -11.06 0.36
N ASP A 89 -5.90 -11.67 1.52
CA ASP A 89 -6.72 -12.89 1.64
C ASP A 89 -8.19 -12.64 1.24
N ARG A 90 -8.68 -11.39 1.35
CA ARG A 90 -10.01 -10.97 0.88
C ARG A 90 -10.07 -10.50 -0.58
N GLY A 91 -8.98 -10.61 -1.33
CA GLY A 91 -8.94 -10.20 -2.75
C GLY A 91 -8.93 -8.70 -3.00
N TYR A 92 -8.70 -7.87 -1.98
CA TYR A 92 -8.79 -6.41 -2.11
C TYR A 92 -7.68 -5.77 -2.95
N VAL A 93 -6.61 -6.50 -3.28
CA VAL A 93 -5.59 -6.00 -4.21
C VAL A 93 -6.17 -5.76 -5.60
N HIS A 94 -7.05 -6.66 -6.08
CA HIS A 94 -7.74 -6.47 -7.34
C HIS A 94 -8.69 -5.26 -7.27
N VAL A 95 -9.44 -5.14 -6.18
CA VAL A 95 -10.36 -4.02 -5.94
C VAL A 95 -9.63 -2.66 -5.99
N LEU A 96 -8.46 -2.54 -5.35
CA LEU A 96 -7.64 -1.31 -5.42
C LEU A 96 -7.24 -0.95 -6.86
N LEU A 97 -6.86 -1.95 -7.66
CA LEU A 97 -6.47 -1.73 -9.06
C LEU A 97 -7.67 -1.32 -9.92
N THR A 98 -8.83 -1.95 -9.73
CA THR A 98 -10.07 -1.61 -10.43
C THR A 98 -10.48 -0.17 -10.14
N ILE A 99 -10.58 0.20 -8.85
CA ILE A 99 -10.93 1.56 -8.45
C ILE A 99 -9.91 2.58 -8.98
N TYR A 100 -8.62 2.25 -8.99
CA TYR A 100 -7.58 3.12 -9.56
C TYR A 100 -7.82 3.39 -11.05
N VAL A 101 -8.12 2.35 -11.83
CA VAL A 101 -8.42 2.45 -13.26
C VAL A 101 -9.70 3.27 -13.50
N ASP A 102 -10.75 3.03 -12.71
CA ASP A 102 -12.00 3.78 -12.84
C ASP A 102 -11.79 5.27 -12.59
N TRP A 103 -11.06 5.63 -11.53
CA TRP A 103 -10.71 7.03 -11.28
C TRP A 103 -9.83 7.62 -12.36
N HIS A 104 -8.88 6.87 -12.89
CA HIS A 104 -8.01 7.34 -13.96
C HIS A 104 -8.80 7.67 -15.24
N ARG A 105 -9.66 6.76 -15.69
CA ARG A 105 -10.48 6.92 -16.89
C ARG A 105 -11.45 8.11 -16.80
N HIS A 106 -11.92 8.42 -15.59
CA HIS A 106 -12.94 9.46 -15.37
C HIS A 106 -12.39 10.79 -14.83
N ASP A 107 -11.07 10.95 -14.76
CA ASP A 107 -10.36 12.14 -14.27
C ASP A 107 -9.56 12.86 -15.37
N SER A 108 -10.19 13.09 -16.53
CA SER A 108 -9.59 13.76 -17.69
C SER A 108 -9.12 15.19 -17.42
N ARG A 109 -9.72 15.87 -16.43
CA ARG A 109 -9.32 17.21 -15.97
C ARG A 109 -8.44 17.21 -14.73
N HIS A 110 -8.02 16.03 -14.26
CA HIS A 110 -7.09 15.84 -13.15
C HIS A 110 -7.54 16.46 -11.81
N ARG A 111 -8.84 16.69 -11.64
CA ARG A 111 -9.42 17.28 -10.41
C ARG A 111 -9.42 16.29 -9.24
N TYR A 112 -9.24 15.00 -9.53
CA TYR A 112 -9.28 13.92 -8.55
C TYR A 112 -7.94 13.21 -8.38
N MET A 113 -6.84 13.86 -8.79
CA MET A 113 -5.46 13.42 -8.58
C MET A 113 -5.21 12.89 -7.16
N LEU A 114 -5.69 13.59 -6.13
CA LEU A 114 -5.46 13.21 -4.73
C LEU A 114 -6.11 11.87 -4.38
N ILE A 115 -7.27 11.56 -4.95
CA ILE A 115 -7.93 10.26 -4.77
C ILE A 115 -7.10 9.17 -5.46
N ARG A 116 -6.69 9.40 -6.72
CA ARG A 116 -5.77 8.49 -7.45
C ARG A 116 -4.49 8.22 -6.65
N LYS A 117 -3.90 9.26 -6.05
CA LYS A 117 -2.72 9.16 -5.18
C LYS A 117 -3.00 8.34 -3.92
N GLY A 118 -4.14 8.56 -3.26
CA GLY A 118 -4.55 7.79 -2.07
C GLY A 118 -4.71 6.29 -2.35
N ILE A 119 -5.30 5.94 -3.51
CA ILE A 119 -5.41 4.54 -3.96
C ILE A 119 -4.02 3.94 -4.19
N LEU A 120 -3.13 4.66 -4.89
CA LEU A 120 -1.74 4.22 -5.07
C LEU A 120 -1.00 4.05 -3.73
N GLN A 121 -1.26 4.89 -2.71
CA GLN A 121 -0.69 4.67 -1.37
C GLN A 121 -1.20 3.37 -0.73
N CYS A 122 -2.48 3.03 -0.88
CA CYS A 122 -3.01 1.76 -0.41
C CYS A 122 -2.32 0.57 -1.10
N ILE A 123 -2.14 0.63 -2.43
CA ILE A 123 -1.41 -0.38 -3.21
C ILE A 123 0.06 -0.45 -2.75
N LYS A 124 0.72 0.69 -2.53
CA LYS A 124 2.08 0.75 -2.01
C LYS A 124 2.20 0.10 -0.63
N SER A 125 1.22 0.30 0.25
CA SER A 125 1.19 -0.34 1.58
C SER A 125 0.99 -1.84 1.49
N VAL A 126 -0.02 -2.33 0.75
CA VAL A 126 -0.29 -3.78 0.66
C VAL A 126 0.84 -4.55 -0.01
N THR A 127 1.55 -3.93 -0.95
CA THR A 127 2.73 -4.53 -1.63
C THR A 127 4.00 -4.54 -0.76
N ASN A 128 3.96 -4.07 0.50
CA ASN A 128 5.10 -4.24 1.41
C ASN A 128 5.30 -5.70 1.87
N ILE A 129 4.26 -6.53 1.79
CA ILE A 129 4.35 -7.96 2.13
C ILE A 129 4.54 -8.81 0.87
N LYS A 130 5.20 -9.97 1.00
CA LYS A 130 5.48 -10.90 -0.14
C LYS A 130 4.20 -11.31 -0.87
N LEU A 131 3.15 -11.67 -0.13
CA LEU A 131 1.88 -12.10 -0.71
C LEU A 131 1.13 -10.97 -1.41
N GLY A 132 1.23 -9.74 -0.90
CA GLY A 132 0.65 -8.56 -1.55
C GLY A 132 1.33 -8.24 -2.89
N ARG A 133 2.65 -8.45 -2.98
CA ARG A 133 3.37 -8.36 -4.28
C ARG A 133 2.89 -9.42 -5.26
N LYS A 134 2.77 -10.68 -4.81
CA LYS A 134 2.25 -11.76 -5.64
C LYS A 134 0.83 -11.44 -6.14
N ALA A 135 -0.08 -11.09 -5.25
CA ALA A 135 -1.46 -10.73 -5.61
C ALA A 135 -1.53 -9.53 -6.58
N PHE A 136 -0.64 -8.54 -6.41
CA PHE A 136 -0.54 -7.40 -7.32
C PHE A 136 -0.08 -7.81 -8.72
N ILE A 137 0.91 -8.69 -8.83
CA ILE A 137 1.40 -9.22 -10.11
C ILE A 137 0.32 -10.07 -10.77
N ASP A 138 -0.29 -11.00 -10.03
CA ASP A 138 -1.34 -11.90 -10.51
C ASP A 138 -2.57 -11.11 -11.01
N ALA A 139 -2.85 -9.94 -10.42
CA ALA A 139 -3.91 -9.02 -10.84
C ALA A 139 -3.50 -8.06 -11.99
N ASN A 140 -2.43 -8.35 -12.73
CA ASN A 140 -1.89 -7.52 -13.81
C ASN A 140 -1.50 -6.09 -13.40
N GLY A 141 -1.18 -5.88 -12.12
CA GLY A 141 -0.86 -4.56 -11.57
C GLY A 141 0.32 -3.88 -12.26
N MET A 142 1.32 -4.64 -12.73
CA MET A 142 2.46 -4.10 -13.48
C MET A 142 2.02 -3.39 -14.76
N LYS A 143 1.19 -4.05 -15.58
CA LYS A 143 0.69 -3.49 -16.86
C LYS A 143 -0.20 -2.29 -16.62
N ILE A 144 -1.09 -2.36 -15.62
CA ILE A 144 -1.99 -1.26 -15.26
C ILE A 144 -1.18 -0.03 -14.85
N LEU A 145 -0.26 -0.17 -13.89
CA LEU A 145 0.54 0.97 -13.42
C LEU A 145 1.47 1.52 -14.51
N TYR A 146 2.01 0.66 -15.38
CA TYR A 146 2.82 1.12 -16.51
C TYR A 146 2.00 1.98 -17.49
N ASN A 147 0.87 1.45 -18.00
CA ASN A 147 0.05 2.14 -18.99
C ASN A 147 -0.47 3.49 -18.46
N THR A 148 -1.07 3.48 -17.28
CA THR A 148 -1.58 4.70 -16.65
C THR A 148 -0.48 5.73 -16.36
N SER A 149 0.75 5.28 -16.09
CA SER A 149 1.89 6.20 -15.91
C SER A 149 2.32 6.83 -17.23
N GLN A 150 2.33 6.06 -18.34
CA GLN A 150 2.63 6.59 -19.69
C GLN A 150 1.67 7.72 -20.07
N GLU A 151 0.37 7.52 -19.83
CA GLU A 151 -0.67 8.53 -20.09
C GLU A 151 -0.50 9.81 -19.25
N CYS A 152 0.22 9.74 -18.12
CA CYS A 152 0.44 10.89 -17.24
C CYS A 152 1.76 11.63 -17.51
N LEU A 153 2.69 11.10 -18.32
CA LEU A 153 4.06 11.63 -18.46
C LEU A 153 4.13 13.07 -18.96
N ALA A 154 3.18 13.48 -19.81
CA ALA A 154 3.17 14.83 -20.40
C ALA A 154 2.74 15.92 -19.41
N VAL A 155 2.20 15.55 -18.23
CA VAL A 155 1.56 16.48 -17.30
C VAL A 155 2.32 16.50 -15.97
N ARG A 156 3.20 17.50 -15.78
CA ARG A 156 4.06 17.63 -14.58
C ARG A 156 3.31 17.55 -13.25
N THR A 157 2.09 18.07 -13.19
CA THR A 157 1.30 18.00 -11.94
C THR A 157 1.00 16.56 -11.53
N LEU A 158 1.01 15.61 -12.47
CA LEU A 158 0.78 14.17 -12.23
C LEU A 158 2.05 13.39 -11.85
N ASP A 159 3.23 14.00 -11.82
CA ASP A 159 4.50 13.35 -11.42
C ASP A 159 4.41 12.57 -10.10
N PRO A 160 3.69 13.02 -9.05
CA PRO A 160 3.52 12.24 -7.83
C PRO A 160 2.85 10.87 -8.05
N LEU A 161 1.97 10.75 -9.05
CA LEU A 161 1.33 9.48 -9.42
C LEU A 161 2.35 8.56 -10.09
N VAL A 162 3.07 9.07 -11.09
CA VAL A 162 4.10 8.32 -11.84
C VAL A 162 5.20 7.84 -10.89
N ASN A 163 5.65 8.69 -9.97
CA ASN A 163 6.65 8.35 -8.96
C ASN A 163 6.16 7.22 -8.03
N THR A 164 4.92 7.32 -7.55
CA THR A 164 4.36 6.27 -6.68
C THR A 164 4.19 4.95 -7.43
N SER A 165 3.67 4.99 -8.65
CA SER A 165 3.52 3.82 -9.53
C SER A 165 4.87 3.15 -9.80
N SER A 166 5.90 3.94 -10.13
CA SER A 166 7.26 3.45 -10.39
C SER A 166 7.87 2.75 -9.17
N LEU A 167 7.66 3.30 -7.97
CA LEU A 167 8.11 2.67 -6.72
C LEU A 167 7.41 1.34 -6.46
N ILE A 168 6.10 1.25 -6.73
CA ILE A 168 5.34 -0.01 -6.59
C ILE A 168 5.86 -1.03 -7.59
N MET A 169 5.98 -0.66 -8.86
CA MET A 169 6.47 -1.54 -9.92
C MET A 169 7.88 -2.06 -9.62
N ARG A 170 8.81 -1.19 -9.20
CA ARG A 170 10.17 -1.59 -8.79
C ARG A 170 10.15 -2.59 -7.63
N LYS A 171 9.26 -2.38 -6.65
CA LYS A 171 9.13 -3.26 -5.48
C LYS A 171 8.54 -4.63 -5.82
N CYS A 172 7.64 -4.67 -6.79
CA CYS A 172 6.91 -5.87 -7.22
C CYS A 172 7.58 -6.58 -8.40
N PHE A 173 8.61 -5.99 -9.02
CA PHE A 173 9.31 -6.61 -10.12
C PHE A 173 9.86 -7.99 -9.69
N PRO A 174 9.61 -9.06 -10.46
CA PRO A 174 10.14 -10.37 -10.14
C PRO A 174 11.67 -10.30 -10.08
N LYS A 175 12.26 -10.99 -9.10
CA LYS A 175 13.72 -11.06 -8.98
C LYS A 175 14.26 -11.89 -10.14
N ASN A 176 14.61 -11.23 -11.24
CA ASN A 176 15.38 -11.86 -12.29
C ASN A 176 16.80 -12.09 -11.76
N ARG A 177 17.29 -13.32 -11.90
CA ARG A 177 18.73 -13.56 -11.75
C ARG A 177 19.41 -12.72 -12.82
N LEU A 178 20.41 -11.93 -12.42
CA LEU A 178 21.30 -11.33 -13.41
C LEU A 178 21.89 -12.46 -14.26
N PRO A 179 22.19 -12.24 -15.55
CA PRO A 179 22.83 -13.22 -16.42
C PRO A 179 24.32 -13.37 -16.05
N LEU A 180 24.58 -13.59 -14.77
CA LEU A 180 25.90 -13.80 -14.20
C LEU A 180 26.03 -15.29 -13.88
N PRO A 181 27.03 -16.00 -14.42
CA PRO A 181 27.23 -17.42 -14.13
C PRO A 181 27.60 -17.67 -12.65
N THR A 182 28.08 -16.64 -11.96
CA THR A 182 28.42 -16.68 -10.54
C THR A 182 28.21 -15.32 -9.88
N ILE A 183 27.95 -15.31 -8.57
CA ILE A 183 27.93 -14.08 -7.74
C ILE A 183 29.34 -13.68 -7.28
N LYS A 184 30.36 -14.52 -7.54
CA LYS A 184 31.75 -14.21 -7.22
C LYS A 184 32.24 -13.10 -8.13
N SER A 185 33.03 -12.19 -7.55
CA SER A 185 33.74 -11.16 -8.31
C SER A 185 34.64 -11.81 -9.36
N ALA A 186 34.77 -11.18 -10.53
CA ALA A 186 35.80 -11.54 -11.51
C ALA A 186 37.21 -11.29 -10.95
N PHE A 187 37.33 -10.35 -10.01
CA PHE A 187 38.55 -10.04 -9.30
C PHE A 187 38.64 -10.86 -8.03
N HIS A 188 39.68 -11.68 -7.94
CA HIS A 188 40.06 -12.39 -6.74
C HIS A 188 41.31 -11.72 -6.20
N PHE A 189 41.20 -11.09 -5.03
CA PHE A 189 42.37 -10.61 -4.32
C PHE A 189 42.83 -11.71 -3.39
N GLN A 190 44.05 -12.20 -3.56
CA GLN A 190 44.66 -13.09 -2.58
C GLN A 190 44.88 -12.25 -1.32
N LEU A 191 44.25 -12.66 -0.22
CA LEU A 191 44.60 -12.09 1.07
C LEU A 191 46.08 -12.41 1.34
N PRO A 192 46.86 -11.46 1.89
CA PRO A 192 48.19 -11.78 2.39
C PRO A 192 48.09 -13.01 3.29
N VAL A 193 48.94 -14.02 3.04
CA VAL A 193 49.00 -15.19 3.92
C VAL A 193 49.44 -14.69 5.29
N ILE A 194 48.50 -14.57 6.22
CA ILE A 194 48.82 -14.34 7.63
C ILE A 194 49.25 -15.70 8.15
N PRO A 195 50.53 -15.89 8.52
CA PRO A 195 50.97 -17.14 9.11
C PRO A 195 50.11 -17.44 10.34
N ALA A 196 49.66 -18.69 10.47
CA ALA A 196 48.83 -19.12 11.61
C ALA A 196 49.52 -18.86 12.96
N ASN A 197 50.85 -18.74 12.95
CA ASN A 197 51.67 -18.43 14.10
C ASN A 197 52.43 -17.12 13.81
N GLY A 198 52.10 -16.06 14.55
CA GLY A 198 52.78 -14.77 14.46
C GLY A 198 52.08 -13.68 15.28
N PRO A 199 52.74 -12.54 15.51
CA PRO A 199 52.20 -11.45 16.33
C PRO A 199 50.84 -10.94 15.83
N VAL A 200 50.67 -10.93 14.51
CA VAL A 200 49.42 -10.49 13.85
C VAL A 200 48.28 -11.51 14.06
N ALA A 201 48.55 -12.81 14.02
CA ALA A 201 47.53 -13.84 14.25
C ALA A 201 47.02 -13.84 15.70
N GLN A 202 47.91 -13.56 16.66
CA GLN A 202 47.56 -13.43 18.08
C GLN A 202 46.57 -12.29 18.34
N LEU A 203 46.70 -11.15 17.63
CA LEU A 203 45.76 -10.02 17.74
C LEU A 203 44.32 -10.37 17.34
N TYR A 204 44.14 -11.22 16.33
CA TYR A 204 42.81 -11.69 15.90
C TYR A 204 42.25 -12.83 16.74
N SER A 205 43.07 -13.41 17.64
CA SER A 205 42.69 -14.54 18.49
C SER A 205 42.19 -14.09 19.87
N LEU A 206 42.24 -12.79 20.16
CA LEU A 206 41.81 -12.25 21.43
C LEU A 206 40.28 -12.27 21.53
N PRO A 207 39.72 -12.65 22.71
CA PRO A 207 38.30 -12.51 22.96
C PRO A 207 37.89 -11.03 22.85
N PRO A 208 36.68 -10.71 22.37
CA PRO A 208 36.15 -9.35 22.43
C PRO A 208 36.01 -8.91 23.90
N GLU A 209 36.44 -7.69 24.21
CA GLU A 209 36.18 -7.01 25.49
C GLU A 209 34.68 -6.75 25.72
#